data_AF-A0AAX3WR19-F1
#
_entry.id   AF-A0AAX3WR19-F1
#
_cell.length_a   1.000
_cell.length_b   1.000
_cell.length_c   1.000
_cell.angle_alpha   90.00
_cell.angle_beta   90.00
_cell.angle_gamma   90.00
#
_symmetry.space_group_name_H-M   'P 1'
#
loop_
_entity.id
_entity.type
_entity.pdbx_description
1 polymer ?
#
loop_
_entity_poly.entity_id
_entity_poly.type
_entity_poly.pdbx_seq_one_letter_code
_entity_poly.pdbx_strand_id
1 'polypeptide(L)'
;MLLPMTPVRQCLRKVDHASAIADSAAGTCILEALNELESAYRRPSERIVALEAVLHEFDRDGRGGGTPFGRLLRVSVERRQNKWARRA
;
A
#
# COMPACT_ATOMS: atom_id res chain seq x y z
N MET A 1 -2.25 24.20 -8.80
CA MET A 1 -3.22 23.17 -9.20
C MET A 1 -2.96 21.93 -8.35
N LEU A 2 -3.84 21.62 -7.39
CA LEU A 2 -3.76 20.37 -6.61
C LEU A 2 -4.24 19.24 -7.53
N LEU A 3 -3.32 18.39 -7.98
CA LEU A 3 -3.68 17.13 -8.66
C LEU A 3 -4.67 16.39 -7.75
N PRO A 4 -5.80 15.86 -8.29
CA PRO A 4 -6.76 15.12 -7.47
C PRO A 4 -6.04 14.02 -6.70
N MET A 5 -6.28 13.98 -5.39
CA MET A 5 -5.75 12.94 -4.50
C MET A 5 -6.33 11.60 -4.94
N THR A 6 -5.53 10.78 -5.60
CA THR A 6 -5.92 9.42 -5.92
C THR A 6 -5.85 8.56 -4.64
N PRO A 7 -6.68 7.52 -4.50
CA PRO A 7 -6.60 6.60 -3.36
C PRO A 7 -5.20 6.01 -3.17
N VAL A 8 -4.46 5.77 -4.27
CA VAL A 8 -3.05 5.33 -4.25
C VAL A 8 -2.14 6.36 -3.61
N ARG A 9 -2.24 7.65 -3.99
CA ARG A 9 -1.44 8.72 -3.38
C ARG A 9 -1.75 8.93 -1.90
N GLN A 10 -3.01 8.80 -1.51
CA GLN A 10 -3.40 8.87 -0.09
C GLN A 10 -2.80 7.69 0.70
N CYS A 11 -2.86 6.48 0.14
CA CYS A 11 -2.25 5.30 0.74
C CYS A 11 -0.73 5.49 0.92
N LEU A 12 -0.02 5.93 -0.12
CA LEU A 12 1.42 6.20 -0.07
C LEU A 12 1.79 7.21 1.02
N ARG A 13 1.04 8.30 1.19
CA ARG A 13 1.29 9.26 2.28
C ARG A 13 1.17 8.64 3.67
N LYS A 14 0.21 7.72 3.86
CA LYS A 14 0.03 7.01 5.13
C LYS A 14 1.15 5.99 5.37
N VAL A 15 1.54 5.27 4.32
CA VAL A 15 2.69 4.35 4.35
C VAL A 15 3.97 5.10 4.67
N ASP A 16 4.19 6.25 4.06
CA ASP A 16 5.33 7.12 4.34
C ASP A 16 5.34 7.59 5.80
N HIS A 17 4.20 8.04 6.30
CA HIS A 17 4.05 8.42 7.70
C HIS A 17 4.35 7.25 8.64
N ALA A 18 3.85 6.06 8.33
CA ALA A 18 4.14 4.83 9.08
C ALA A 18 5.63 4.47 9.04
N SER A 19 6.32 4.71 7.92
CA SER A 19 7.76 4.44 7.79
C SER A 19 8.63 5.35 8.67
N ALA A 20 8.13 6.56 8.97
CA ALA A 20 8.79 7.52 9.85
C ALA A 20 8.56 7.23 11.35
N ILE A 21 7.56 6.40 11.67
CA ILE A 21 7.25 6.01 13.06
C ILE A 21 8.09 4.78 13.39
N ALA A 22 9.05 4.91 14.31
CA ALA A 22 9.92 3.81 14.76
C ALA A 22 9.23 2.81 15.73
N ASP A 23 7.91 2.88 15.86
CA ASP A 23 7.12 2.13 16.85
C ASP A 23 6.39 0.94 16.21
N SER A 24 6.06 -0.04 17.06
CA SER A 24 5.18 -1.19 16.82
C SER A 24 3.86 -0.84 16.10
N ALA A 25 3.42 0.42 16.18
CA ALA A 25 2.24 0.94 15.48
C ALA A 25 2.39 0.99 13.94
N ALA A 26 3.62 0.99 13.40
CA ALA A 26 3.87 1.08 11.96
C ALA A 26 3.15 -0.02 11.17
N GLY A 27 3.09 -1.25 11.72
CA GLY A 27 2.37 -2.36 11.10
C GLY A 27 0.86 -2.11 11.01
N THR A 28 0.25 -1.59 12.06
CA THR A 28 -1.18 -1.25 12.09
C THR A 28 -1.50 -0.15 11.07
N CYS A 29 -0.69 0.90 11.02
CA CYS A 29 -0.88 1.99 10.06
C CYS A 29 -0.81 1.53 8.60
N ILE A 30 0.11 0.61 8.26
CA ILE A 30 0.16 0.00 6.91
C ILE A 30 -1.14 -0.75 6.62
N LEU A 31 -1.62 -1.56 7.56
CA LEU A 31 -2.82 -2.37 7.34
C LEU A 31 -4.06 -1.49 7.15
N GLU A 32 -4.20 -0.42 7.92
CA GLU A 32 -5.27 0.56 7.77
C GLU A 32 -5.19 1.27 6.42
N ALA A 33 -4.01 1.75 6.03
CA ALA A 33 -3.80 2.42 4.74
C ALA A 33 -4.17 1.51 3.55
N LEU A 34 -3.81 0.23 3.61
CA LEU A 34 -4.16 -0.74 2.57
C LEU A 34 -5.65 -1.11 2.59
N ASN A 35 -6.28 -1.17 3.76
CA ASN A 35 -7.73 -1.42 3.87
C ASN A 35 -8.54 -0.28 3.24
N GLU A 36 -8.16 0.97 3.50
CA GLU A 36 -8.78 2.14 2.89
C GLU A 36 -8.55 2.21 1.38
N LEU A 37 -7.35 1.83 0.92
CA LEU A 37 -7.08 1.72 -0.52
C LEU A 37 -8.03 0.72 -1.17
N GLU A 38 -8.15 -0.48 -0.60
CA GLU A 38 -9.00 -1.54 -1.14
C GLU A 38 -10.49 -1.16 -1.10
N SER A 39 -10.95 -0.45 -0.08
CA SER A 39 -12.35 -0.04 0.06
C SER A 39 -12.76 1.02 -0.97
N ALA A 40 -11.80 1.78 -1.51
CA ALA A 40 -12.03 2.75 -2.57
C ALA A 40 -12.39 2.10 -3.93
N TYR A 41 -12.09 0.81 -4.11
CA TYR A 41 -12.35 0.08 -5.37
C TYR A 41 -13.42 -1.01 -5.18
N ARG A 42 -14.28 -1.15 -6.19
CA ARG A 42 -15.39 -2.12 -6.15
C ARG A 42 -14.95 -3.50 -6.60
N ARG A 43 -14.15 -3.59 -7.66
CA ARG A 43 -13.79 -4.87 -8.27
C ARG A 43 -12.51 -5.45 -7.65
N PRO A 44 -12.41 -6.77 -7.46
CA PRO A 44 -11.18 -7.42 -7.04
C PRO A 44 -9.98 -7.09 -7.94
N SER A 45 -10.17 -7.04 -9.26
CA SER A 45 -9.12 -6.67 -10.22
C SER A 45 -8.61 -5.24 -10.04
N GLU A 46 -9.50 -4.27 -9.81
CA GLU A 46 -9.12 -2.88 -9.52
C GLU A 46 -8.30 -2.77 -8.23
N ARG A 47 -8.64 -3.56 -7.21
CA ARG A 47 -7.87 -3.62 -5.95
C ARG A 47 -6.47 -4.15 -6.17
N ILE A 48 -6.31 -5.18 -7.01
CA ILE A 48 -5.00 -5.73 -7.36
C ILE A 48 -4.14 -4.67 -8.05
N VAL A 49 -4.67 -4.00 -9.08
CA VAL A 49 -3.96 -2.92 -9.80
C VAL A 49 -3.58 -1.77 -8.86
N ALA A 50 -4.47 -1.38 -7.95
CA ALA A 50 -4.18 -0.33 -6.98
C ALA A 50 -3.06 -0.72 -6.01
N LEU A 51 -3.04 -1.98 -5.55
CA LEU A 51 -1.99 -2.53 -4.71
C LEU A 51 -0.64 -2.59 -5.44
N GLU A 52 -0.63 -2.95 -6.72
CA GLU A 52 0.57 -2.92 -7.57
C GLU A 52 1.11 -1.50 -7.74
N ALA A 53 0.22 -0.54 -7.98
CA ALA A 53 0.60 0.87 -8.10
C ALA A 53 1.26 1.41 -6.83
N VAL A 54 0.81 1.00 -5.63
CA VAL A 54 1.45 1.37 -4.37
C VAL A 54 2.88 0.82 -4.29
N LEU A 55 3.08 -0.46 -4.61
CA LEU A 55 4.43 -1.04 -4.59
C LEU A 55 5.35 -0.38 -5.61
N HIS A 56 4.84 -0.14 -6.83
CA HIS A 56 5.62 0.48 -7.88
C HIS A 56 6.09 1.89 -7.50
N GLU A 57 5.18 2.73 -7.00
CA GLU A 57 5.53 4.09 -6.59
C GLU A 57 6.44 4.11 -5.35
N PHE A 58 6.19 3.23 -4.37
CA PHE A 58 7.04 3.12 -3.19
C PHE A 58 8.47 2.66 -3.52
N ASP A 59 8.62 1.74 -4.48
CA ASP A 59 9.93 1.30 -4.96
C ASP A 59 10.63 2.36 -5.81
N ARG A 60 9.86 3.12 -6.62
CA ARG A 60 10.36 4.23 -7.43
C ARG A 60 11.02 5.33 -6.59
N ASP A 61 10.55 5.54 -5.37
CA ASP A 61 11.16 6.47 -4.41
C ASP A 61 12.44 5.92 -3.75
N GLY A 62 12.94 4.74 -4.17
CA GLY A 62 14.16 4.10 -3.66
C GLY A 62 13.97 3.44 -2.29
N ARG A 63 12.73 3.32 -1.81
CA ARG A 63 12.40 2.85 -0.46
C ARG A 63 12.10 1.35 -0.37
N GLY A 64 11.88 0.70 -1.51
CA GLY A 64 11.39 -0.68 -1.60
C GLY A 64 12.44 -1.79 -1.38
N GLY A 65 13.72 -1.50 -1.62
CA GLY A 65 14.71 -2.58 -1.82
C GLY A 65 15.36 -3.21 -0.59
N GLY A 66 15.46 -2.52 0.55
CA GLY A 66 16.37 -2.96 1.62
C GLY A 66 15.93 -2.75 3.06
N THR A 67 14.80 -2.08 3.31
CA THR A 67 14.37 -1.78 4.69
C THR A 67 13.43 -2.86 5.22
N PRO A 68 13.46 -3.17 6.54
CA PRO A 68 12.47 -4.05 7.17
C PRO A 68 11.02 -3.59 6.90
N PHE A 69 10.83 -2.27 6.84
CA PHE A 69 9.54 -1.65 6.51
C PHE A 69 9.10 -1.95 5.07
N GLY A 70 9.98 -1.77 4.08
CA GLY A 70 9.71 -2.09 2.68
C GLY A 70 9.37 -3.58 2.48
N ARG A 71 10.08 -4.47 3.17
CA ARG A 71 9.77 -5.91 3.17
C ARG A 71 8.39 -6.19 3.78
N LEU A 72 8.03 -5.55 4.89
CA LEU A 72 6.72 -5.69 5.53
C LEU A 72 5.58 -5.22 4.60
N LEU A 73 5.76 -4.07 3.94
CA LEU A 73 4.78 -3.55 2.97
C LEU A 73 4.58 -4.54 1.82
N ARG A 74 5.68 -5.03 1.22
CA ARG A 74 5.64 -6.00 0.13
C ARG A 74 4.89 -7.28 0.50
N VAL A 75 5.24 -7.90 1.63
CA VAL A 75 4.57 -9.12 2.12
C VAL A 75 3.08 -8.86 2.38
N SER A 76 2.74 -7.69 2.93
CA SER A 76 1.35 -7.32 3.20
C SER A 76 0.55 -7.17 1.91
N VAL A 77 1.13 -6.55 0.88
CA VAL A 77 0.51 -6.40 -0.44
C VAL A 77 0.37 -7.76 -1.14
N GLU A 78 1.42 -8.58 -1.19
CA GLU A 78 1.40 -9.90 -1.83
C GLU A 78 0.30 -10.81 -1.24
N ARG A 79 0.12 -10.80 0.09
CA ARG A 79 -0.96 -11.53 0.77
C ARG A 79 -2.35 -11.05 0.32
N ARG A 80 -2.54 -9.74 0.15
CA ARG A 80 -3.80 -9.13 -0.27
C ARG A 80 -4.10 -9.38 -1.75
N GLN A 81 -3.10 -9.31 -2.61
CA GLN A 81 -3.21 -9.68 -4.01
C GLN A 81 -3.63 -11.15 -4.15
N ASN A 82 -2.99 -12.08 -3.43
CA ASN A 82 -3.40 -13.49 -3.42
C ASN A 82 -4.84 -13.70 -2.93
N LYS A 83 -5.29 -12.90 -1.96
CA LYS A 83 -6.70 -12.92 -1.51
C LYS A 83 -7.65 -12.47 -2.62
N TRP A 84 -7.32 -11.42 -3.36
CA TRP A 84 -8.19 -10.89 -4.42
C TRP A 84 -8.12 -11.70 -5.72
N ALA A 85 -6.96 -12.27 -6.06
CA ALA A 85 -6.80 -13.15 -7.22
C ALA A 85 -7.68 -14.40 -7.12
N ARG A 86 -7.90 -14.94 -5.91
CA ARG A 86 -8.85 -16.03 -5.67
C ARG A 86 -10.33 -15.63 -5.80
N ARG A 87 -10.63 -14.34 -5.97
CA ARG A 87 -11.99 -13.77 -6.02
C ARG A 87 -12.27 -13.03 -7.33
N ALA A 88 -11.30 -12.99 -8.24
CA ALA A 88 -11.40 -12.39 -9.57
C ALA A 88 -11.88 -13.44 -10.58
#